data_AF-A0A501W3L6-F1
#
_entry.id   AF-A0A501W3L6-F1
#
_cell.length_a   1.000
_cell.length_b   1.000
_cell.length_c   1.000
_cell.angle_alpha   90.00
_cell.angle_beta   90.00
_cell.angle_gamma   90.00
#
_symmetry.space_group_name_H-M   'P 1'
#
loop_
_entity.id
_entity.type
_entity.pdbx_description
1 polymer ?
#
loop_
_entity_poly.entity_id
_entity_poly.type
_entity_poly.pdbx_seq_one_letter_code
_entity_poly.pdbx_strand_id
1 'polypeptide(L)'
;MAAATGKKGILRHGRRSRKLVLLLLWLLVGCAAPPSGTKRLKTKYVVIVVIDGVRNSETWGNVPGIIPNMATALKPQSAFLPNFYNDAYTYTNSGHTAIITGVNQPIDNYGDELPANPSIFQYFLKQSGKPATAAWIVSSKDKLHILANTWRPDWKGTYQPSLNAGVNGPGTGYRMDSLTLVVAKNVLQTYHPNLMLINFMEPDGYAHAGNWPYYLRGIARDDRYVKELWDFLNSDKTFKGKTTLLITTDHGRHLDGIDGGWQEHGDHCAGCQQIFLMALGPDFKRGQVETPHTLIDIAPTVAALLRFKMDSLVVVPRIDTVKVTAALDTAAIEGKADSIRLVLVPDTTVLKGRVMQELFK
;
A
#
# COMPACT_ATOMS: atom_id res chain seq x y z
N MET A 1 -50.56 51.20 81.61
CA MET A 1 -50.80 51.86 80.31
C MET A 1 -50.46 50.86 79.21
N ALA A 2 -51.42 50.64 78.29
CA ALA A 2 -51.32 50.15 76.90
C ALA A 2 -50.21 49.13 76.52
N ALA A 3 -50.44 48.07 75.75
CA ALA A 3 -51.60 47.59 75.02
C ALA A 3 -51.31 46.17 74.48
N ALA A 4 -52.40 45.42 74.21
CA ALA A 4 -52.66 44.63 73.01
C ALA A 4 -51.77 43.40 72.69
N THR A 5 -52.25 42.28 72.16
CA THR A 5 -53.58 41.71 71.86
C THR A 5 -53.31 40.26 71.40
N GLY A 6 -54.30 39.37 71.56
CA GLY A 6 -54.56 38.30 70.59
C GLY A 6 -54.09 36.89 70.94
N LYS A 7 -55.06 35.95 71.00
CA LYS A 7 -55.26 34.87 70.00
C LYS A 7 -56.28 33.86 70.52
N LYS A 8 -57.29 33.56 69.69
CA LYS A 8 -58.10 32.33 69.74
C LYS A 8 -57.85 31.55 68.44
N GLY A 9 -57.83 30.23 68.54
CA GLY A 9 -58.35 29.37 67.46
C GLY A 9 -57.39 28.40 66.76
N ILE A 10 -57.16 27.24 67.38
CA ILE A 10 -57.58 25.90 66.88
C ILE A 10 -56.82 25.25 65.70
N LEU A 11 -56.21 24.08 66.04
CA LEU A 11 -56.08 22.76 65.35
C LEU A 11 -55.70 22.73 63.83
N ARG A 12 -54.94 21.78 63.25
CA ARG A 12 -54.29 20.51 63.64
C ARG A 12 -53.40 20.05 62.45
N HIS A 13 -52.45 19.19 62.76
CA HIS A 13 -51.90 18.10 61.91
C HIS A 13 -50.98 18.43 60.72
N GLY A 14 -49.80 17.79 60.74
CA GLY A 14 -49.41 16.93 59.62
C GLY A 14 -47.99 17.10 59.06
N ARG A 15 -47.25 15.98 59.06
CA ARG A 15 -46.11 15.61 58.20
C ARG A 15 -44.77 16.36 58.34
N ARG A 16 -43.74 15.60 58.69
CA ARG A 16 -42.62 15.27 57.76
C ARG A 16 -41.75 14.14 58.33
N SER A 17 -42.17 12.90 58.07
CA SER A 17 -41.26 11.75 58.06
C SER A 17 -40.47 11.78 56.76
N ARG A 18 -39.14 11.92 56.85
CA ARG A 18 -38.21 11.78 55.72
C ARG A 18 -38.20 10.31 55.32
N LYS A 19 -38.88 9.95 54.23
CA LYS A 19 -38.69 8.65 53.56
C LYS A 19 -37.45 8.74 52.67
N LEU A 20 -36.46 7.94 53.01
CA LEU A 20 -35.29 7.62 52.21
C LEU A 20 -35.77 6.86 50.96
N VAL A 21 -35.63 7.46 49.77
CA VAL A 21 -35.86 6.76 48.50
C VAL A 21 -34.53 6.12 48.10
N LEU A 22 -34.41 4.82 48.32
CA LEU A 22 -33.37 3.99 47.69
C LEU A 22 -33.82 3.71 46.25
N LEU A 23 -33.21 4.39 45.29
CA LEU A 23 -33.30 4.02 43.87
C LEU A 23 -32.42 2.78 43.66
N LEU A 24 -33.03 1.60 43.47
CA LEU A 24 -32.35 0.46 42.86
C LEU A 24 -32.25 0.72 41.34
N LEU A 25 -31.09 1.18 40.88
CA LEU A 25 -30.71 1.04 39.48
C LEU A 25 -30.28 -0.41 39.25
N TRP A 26 -31.17 -1.22 38.70
CA TRP A 26 -30.76 -2.45 38.01
C TRP A 26 -30.02 -2.06 36.74
N LEU A 27 -28.69 -1.99 36.80
CA LEU A 27 -27.86 -2.02 35.60
C LEU A 27 -28.01 -3.40 34.95
N LEU A 28 -28.79 -3.44 33.87
CA LEU A 28 -28.73 -4.51 32.89
C LEU A 28 -27.32 -4.48 32.27
N VAL A 29 -26.39 -5.21 32.88
CA VAL A 29 -25.16 -5.62 32.19
C VAL A 29 -25.59 -6.65 31.16
N GLY A 30 -26.03 -6.16 30.01
CA GLY A 30 -26.08 -6.96 28.80
C GLY A 30 -24.66 -7.39 28.48
N CYS A 31 -24.31 -8.63 28.84
CA CYS A 31 -23.21 -9.34 28.19
C CYS A 31 -23.57 -9.46 26.71
N ALA A 32 -23.26 -8.43 25.92
CA ALA A 32 -23.11 -8.60 24.50
C ALA A 32 -21.94 -9.56 24.32
N ALA A 33 -22.26 -10.84 24.08
CA ALA A 33 -21.27 -11.76 23.57
C ALA A 33 -20.60 -11.10 22.35
N PRO A 34 -19.25 -11.09 22.27
CA PRO A 34 -18.59 -10.57 21.09
C PRO A 34 -19.16 -11.29 19.86
N PRO A 35 -19.41 -10.59 18.75
CA PRO A 35 -20.00 -11.19 17.56
C PRO A 35 -19.21 -12.45 17.20
N SER A 36 -19.88 -13.60 17.28
CA SER A 36 -19.25 -14.88 16.99
C SER A 36 -18.93 -14.93 15.50
N GLY A 37 -17.65 -15.01 15.17
CA GLY A 37 -17.18 -15.62 13.93
C GLY A 37 -16.76 -14.67 12.82
N THR A 38 -15.76 -13.82 13.04
CA THR A 38 -14.86 -13.50 11.92
C THR A 38 -14.11 -14.80 11.59
N LYS A 39 -14.42 -15.38 10.43
CA LYS A 39 -13.78 -16.61 9.96
C LYS A 39 -12.28 -16.37 9.94
N ARG A 40 -11.53 -17.14 10.74
CA ARG A 40 -10.08 -16.98 10.88
C ARG A 40 -9.40 -17.15 9.52
N LEU A 41 -8.77 -16.09 9.01
CA LEU A 41 -8.04 -16.09 7.73
C LEU A 41 -6.99 -17.22 7.70
N LYS A 42 -6.91 -17.93 6.57
CA LYS A 42 -5.99 -19.06 6.36
C LYS A 42 -4.59 -18.60 5.94
N THR A 43 -4.48 -17.42 5.36
CA THR A 43 -3.24 -16.82 4.88
C THR A 43 -2.21 -16.73 6.02
N LYS A 44 -0.99 -17.21 5.73
CA LYS A 44 0.20 -17.10 6.56
C LYS A 44 1.40 -16.50 5.81
N TYR A 45 1.33 -16.51 4.48
CA TYR A 45 2.36 -16.01 3.58
C TYR A 45 1.70 -15.10 2.55
N VAL A 46 2.31 -13.95 2.29
CA VAL A 46 1.89 -13.03 1.23
C VAL A 46 3.07 -12.78 0.32
N VAL A 47 2.85 -12.99 -0.98
CA VAL A 47 3.81 -12.62 -2.04
C VAL A 47 3.14 -11.56 -2.91
N ILE A 48 3.84 -10.45 -3.13
CA ILE A 48 3.42 -9.36 -4.00
C ILE A 48 4.35 -9.37 -5.20
N VAL A 49 3.80 -9.51 -6.40
CA VAL A 49 4.53 -9.39 -7.66
C VAL A 49 4.13 -8.08 -8.33
N VAL A 50 5.14 -7.28 -8.66
CA VAL A 50 4.99 -6.05 -9.44
C VAL A 50 5.67 -6.26 -10.78
N ILE A 51 4.90 -6.13 -11.87
CA ILE A 51 5.39 -6.15 -13.26
C ILE A 51 5.49 -4.70 -13.71
N ASP A 52 6.69 -4.17 -13.85
CA ASP A 52 6.94 -2.73 -13.97
C ASP A 52 6.49 -2.15 -15.32
N GLY A 53 5.68 -1.09 -15.27
CA GLY A 53 5.36 -0.25 -16.43
C GLY A 53 4.69 -0.94 -17.61
N VAL A 54 3.78 -1.89 -17.36
CA VAL A 54 2.98 -2.53 -18.42
C VAL A 54 1.69 -1.76 -18.73
N ARG A 55 1.43 -1.53 -20.01
CA ARG A 55 0.20 -0.86 -20.48
C ARG A 55 -0.97 -1.84 -20.60
N ASN A 56 -2.17 -1.35 -20.24
CA ASN A 56 -3.38 -2.16 -20.20
C ASN A 56 -3.79 -2.69 -21.59
N SER A 57 -3.59 -1.94 -22.67
CA SER A 57 -3.99 -2.35 -24.03
C SER A 57 -3.24 -3.59 -24.53
N GLU A 58 -1.98 -3.76 -24.15
CA GLU A 58 -1.18 -4.94 -24.52
C GLU A 58 -1.39 -6.12 -23.55
N THR A 59 -2.18 -5.93 -22.49
CA THR A 59 -2.53 -6.98 -21.52
C THR A 59 -4.03 -7.20 -21.49
N TRP A 60 -4.72 -6.64 -20.50
CA TRP A 60 -6.13 -6.91 -20.22
C TRP A 60 -7.10 -6.33 -21.26
N GLY A 61 -6.67 -5.33 -22.03
CA GLY A 61 -7.40 -4.78 -23.17
C GLY A 61 -7.44 -5.70 -24.40
N ASN A 62 -6.62 -6.76 -24.44
CA ASN A 62 -6.53 -7.67 -25.58
C ASN A 62 -6.33 -9.13 -25.13
N VAL A 63 -7.18 -9.63 -24.24
CA VAL A 63 -7.05 -10.99 -23.67
C VAL A 63 -7.69 -12.09 -24.53
N PRO A 64 -7.09 -13.31 -24.59
CA PRO A 64 -5.95 -13.76 -23.79
C PRO A 64 -4.59 -13.21 -24.26
N GLY A 65 -4.50 -12.77 -25.52
CA GLY A 65 -3.35 -12.04 -26.06
C GLY A 65 -1.99 -12.64 -25.72
N ILE A 66 -1.08 -11.76 -25.26
CA ILE A 66 0.28 -12.12 -24.84
C ILE A 66 0.38 -12.50 -23.36
N ILE A 67 -0.75 -12.54 -22.64
CA ILE A 67 -0.82 -12.94 -21.22
C ILE A 67 -1.73 -14.18 -21.01
N PRO A 68 -1.56 -15.28 -21.78
CA PRO A 68 -2.48 -16.40 -21.73
C PRO A 68 -2.52 -17.08 -20.37
N ASN A 69 -1.43 -17.10 -19.59
CA ASN A 69 -1.44 -17.78 -18.29
C ASN A 69 -2.23 -16.98 -17.25
N MET A 70 -1.97 -15.68 -17.12
CA MET A 70 -2.74 -14.80 -16.25
C MET A 70 -4.21 -14.77 -16.67
N ALA A 71 -4.49 -14.60 -17.96
CA ALA A 71 -5.86 -14.43 -18.45
C ALA A 71 -6.71 -15.70 -18.37
N THR A 72 -6.13 -16.88 -18.65
CA THR A 72 -6.93 -18.12 -18.78
C THR A 72 -6.71 -19.11 -17.64
N ALA A 73 -5.50 -19.21 -17.08
CA ALA A 73 -5.20 -20.17 -16.03
C ALA A 73 -5.40 -19.58 -14.62
N LEU A 74 -4.98 -18.34 -14.40
CA LEU A 74 -4.98 -17.72 -13.07
C LEU A 74 -6.25 -16.93 -12.78
N LYS A 75 -6.73 -16.10 -13.73
CA LYS A 75 -7.92 -15.27 -13.54
C LYS A 75 -9.15 -16.03 -12.99
N PRO A 76 -9.52 -17.23 -13.51
CA PRO A 76 -10.68 -17.98 -12.98
C PRO A 76 -10.56 -18.41 -11.52
N GLN A 77 -9.33 -18.45 -10.98
CA GLN A 77 -9.04 -18.85 -9.61
C GLN A 77 -8.84 -17.66 -8.66
N SER A 78 -8.85 -16.44 -9.19
CA SER A 78 -8.53 -15.20 -8.48
C SER A 78 -9.78 -14.35 -8.19
N ALA A 79 -9.65 -13.43 -7.23
CA ALA A 79 -10.38 -12.17 -7.26
C ALA A 79 -9.63 -11.23 -8.21
N PHE A 80 -10.26 -10.83 -9.31
CA PHE A 80 -9.64 -9.97 -10.33
C PHE A 80 -10.27 -8.57 -10.31
N LEU A 81 -9.43 -7.55 -10.29
CA LEU A 81 -9.80 -6.14 -10.18
C LEU A 81 -9.29 -5.42 -11.43
N PRO A 82 -10.14 -5.27 -12.46
CA PRO A 82 -9.79 -4.47 -13.63
C PRO A 82 -9.87 -2.96 -13.35
N ASN A 83 -10.67 -2.56 -12.34
CA ASN A 83 -10.80 -1.17 -11.91
C ASN A 83 -9.79 -0.87 -10.79
N PHE A 84 -8.50 -1.06 -11.08
CA PHE A 84 -7.42 -0.79 -10.16
C PHE A 84 -6.48 0.26 -10.76
N TYR A 85 -6.07 1.25 -9.97
CA TYR A 85 -5.39 2.43 -10.50
C TYR A 85 -4.15 2.83 -9.71
N ASN A 86 -3.15 3.38 -10.40
CA ASN A 86 -2.23 4.34 -9.80
C ASN A 86 -2.80 5.74 -10.04
N ASP A 87 -3.54 6.27 -9.08
CA ASP A 87 -4.23 7.56 -9.19
C ASP A 87 -3.37 8.76 -8.72
N ALA A 88 -2.07 8.54 -8.53
CA ALA A 88 -1.14 9.56 -8.08
C ALA A 88 0.10 9.62 -8.99
N TYR A 89 1.28 9.29 -8.48
CA TYR A 89 2.55 9.47 -9.17
C TYR A 89 2.93 8.19 -9.93
N THR A 90 2.88 8.27 -11.25
CA THR A 90 3.05 7.14 -12.18
C THR A 90 4.52 6.89 -12.53
N TYR A 91 5.40 6.96 -11.52
CA TYR A 91 6.82 6.63 -11.61
C TYR A 91 7.13 5.39 -10.77
N THR A 92 8.15 4.62 -11.17
CA THR A 92 8.50 3.35 -10.54
C THR A 92 8.63 3.43 -9.02
N ASN A 93 9.52 4.29 -8.51
CA ASN A 93 9.77 4.37 -7.07
C ASN A 93 8.53 4.86 -6.30
N SER A 94 7.75 5.78 -6.87
CA SER A 94 6.50 6.25 -6.26
C SER A 94 5.42 5.18 -6.19
N GLY A 95 5.18 4.46 -7.29
CA GLY A 95 4.18 3.38 -7.34
C GLY A 95 4.55 2.26 -6.36
N HIS A 96 5.82 1.84 -6.35
CA HIS A 96 6.32 0.87 -5.38
C HIS A 96 6.20 1.35 -3.93
N THR A 97 6.51 2.63 -3.67
CA THR A 97 6.35 3.24 -2.35
C THR A 97 4.88 3.22 -1.91
N ALA A 98 3.94 3.53 -2.81
CA ALA A 98 2.52 3.48 -2.52
C ALA A 98 2.06 2.06 -2.16
N ILE A 99 2.51 1.04 -2.90
CA ILE A 99 2.22 -0.38 -2.64
C ILE A 99 2.63 -0.80 -1.23
N ILE A 100 3.85 -0.43 -0.80
CA ILE A 100 4.40 -0.93 0.47
C ILE A 100 4.10 -0.05 1.67
N THR A 101 3.72 1.21 1.49
CA THR A 101 3.42 2.13 2.61
C THR A 101 1.93 2.40 2.78
N GLY A 102 1.14 2.20 1.73
CA GLY A 102 -0.25 2.67 1.69
C GLY A 102 -0.36 4.19 1.55
N VAL A 103 0.71 4.87 1.12
CA VAL A 103 0.78 6.33 1.03
C VAL A 103 1.30 6.76 -0.34
N ASN A 104 0.53 7.58 -1.04
CA ASN A 104 0.99 8.24 -2.26
C ASN A 104 2.03 9.30 -1.89
N GLN A 105 3.24 9.17 -2.45
CA GLN A 105 4.36 10.07 -2.22
C GLN A 105 5.10 10.32 -3.56
N PRO A 106 5.33 11.58 -3.94
CA PRO A 106 6.35 11.90 -4.92
C PRO A 106 7.70 11.59 -4.27
N ILE A 107 8.49 10.73 -4.91
CA ILE A 107 9.80 10.32 -4.43
C ILE A 107 10.75 10.28 -5.62
N ASP A 108 12.02 10.60 -5.37
CA ASP A 108 13.07 10.42 -6.36
C ASP A 108 12.99 9.05 -7.05
N ASN A 109 13.16 9.03 -8.37
CA ASN A 109 13.08 7.82 -9.19
C ASN A 109 14.46 7.23 -9.56
N TYR A 110 15.53 7.70 -8.92
CA TYR A 110 16.90 7.18 -9.07
C TYR A 110 17.34 6.31 -7.88
N GLY A 111 16.61 6.36 -6.77
CA GLY A 111 16.87 5.54 -5.58
C GLY A 111 17.65 6.26 -4.49
N ASP A 112 17.68 7.59 -4.51
CA ASP A 112 18.42 8.41 -3.54
C ASP A 112 17.56 8.94 -2.39
N GLU A 113 16.25 8.68 -2.43
CA GLU A 113 15.28 9.10 -1.42
C GLU A 113 14.58 7.88 -0.81
N LEU A 114 14.48 7.83 0.53
CA LEU A 114 13.72 6.80 1.23
C LEU A 114 12.24 7.21 1.35
N PRO A 115 11.30 6.25 1.38
CA PRO A 115 9.91 6.51 1.74
C PRO A 115 9.77 7.32 3.04
N ALA A 116 8.86 8.30 3.06
CA ALA A 116 8.58 9.10 4.25
C ALA A 116 7.94 8.29 5.39
N ASN A 117 7.35 7.13 5.06
CA ASN A 117 6.69 6.24 6.01
C ASN A 117 7.32 4.84 6.04
N PRO A 118 7.23 4.13 7.17
CA PRO A 118 7.67 2.74 7.26
C PRO A 118 6.86 1.86 6.33
N SER A 119 7.51 0.86 5.74
CA SER A 119 6.83 -0.11 4.89
C SER A 119 6.05 -1.15 5.70
N ILE A 120 5.12 -1.84 5.05
CA ILE A 120 4.42 -3.01 5.60
C ILE A 120 5.36 -4.07 6.14
N PHE A 121 6.58 -4.15 5.60
CA PHE A 121 7.63 -5.05 6.06
C PHE A 121 8.14 -4.65 7.45
N GLN A 122 8.44 -3.36 7.65
CA GLN A 122 8.88 -2.85 8.96
C GLN A 122 7.77 -3.02 10.01
N TYR A 123 6.52 -2.70 9.68
CA TYR A 123 5.38 -2.94 10.57
C TYR A 123 5.22 -4.42 10.95
N PHE A 124 5.28 -5.30 9.94
CA PHE A 124 5.18 -6.75 10.14
C PHE A 124 6.29 -7.27 11.06
N LEU A 125 7.54 -6.91 10.80
CA LEU A 125 8.69 -7.37 11.60
C LEU A 125 8.64 -6.84 13.04
N LYS A 126 8.29 -5.55 13.22
CA LYS A 126 8.13 -4.96 14.55
C LYS A 126 7.10 -5.69 15.40
N GLN A 127 5.91 -5.96 14.86
CA GLN A 127 4.81 -6.57 15.63
C GLN A 127 4.92 -8.09 15.76
N SER A 128 5.49 -8.76 14.77
CA SER A 128 5.69 -10.22 14.82
C SER A 128 6.90 -10.63 15.66
N GLY A 129 7.86 -9.73 15.88
CA GLY A 129 9.13 -10.04 16.56
C GLY A 129 10.03 -11.00 15.79
N LYS A 130 9.73 -11.25 14.51
CA LYS A 130 10.47 -12.19 13.66
C LYS A 130 11.78 -11.59 13.14
N PRO A 131 12.78 -12.43 12.79
CA PRO A 131 14.00 -11.94 12.15
C PRO A 131 13.71 -11.31 10.79
N ALA A 132 14.65 -10.48 10.31
CA ALA A 132 14.57 -9.85 8.99
C ALA A 132 14.34 -10.85 7.85
N THR A 133 14.78 -12.11 7.99
CA THR A 133 14.58 -13.16 6.97
C THR A 133 13.14 -13.63 6.84
N ALA A 134 12.23 -13.23 7.75
CA ALA A 134 10.80 -13.49 7.62
C ALA A 134 10.11 -12.54 6.64
N ALA A 135 10.80 -11.49 6.16
CA ALA A 135 10.25 -10.51 5.24
C ALA A 135 11.30 -10.11 4.18
N TRP A 136 10.96 -10.16 2.89
CA TRP A 136 11.94 -9.96 1.81
C TRP A 136 11.47 -9.01 0.72
N ILE A 137 12.42 -8.24 0.19
CA ILE A 137 12.26 -7.49 -1.06
C ILE A 137 13.29 -8.03 -2.04
N VAL A 138 12.80 -8.57 -3.16
CA VAL A 138 13.65 -9.08 -4.26
C VAL A 138 13.30 -8.31 -5.52
N SER A 139 14.27 -7.60 -6.09
CA SER A 139 14.02 -6.68 -7.21
C SER A 139 15.05 -6.83 -8.31
N SER A 140 14.59 -6.78 -9.55
CA SER A 140 15.43 -6.59 -10.72
C SER A 140 16.10 -5.22 -10.74
N LYS A 141 15.40 -4.15 -10.34
CA LYS A 141 15.95 -2.78 -10.25
C LYS A 141 16.64 -2.56 -8.89
N ASP A 142 17.91 -2.17 -8.90
CA ASP A 142 18.71 -1.89 -7.68
C ASP A 142 18.22 -0.67 -6.90
N LYS A 143 17.73 0.36 -7.60
CA LYS A 143 17.17 1.58 -7.00
C LYS A 143 16.00 1.33 -6.05
N LEU A 144 15.30 0.20 -6.19
CA LEU A 144 14.22 -0.20 -5.29
C LEU A 144 14.71 -0.72 -3.92
N HIS A 145 16.02 -0.65 -3.64
CA HIS A 145 16.54 -0.88 -2.29
C HIS A 145 15.95 0.06 -1.24
N ILE A 146 15.52 1.26 -1.65
CA ILE A 146 14.90 2.27 -0.79
C ILE A 146 13.66 1.76 -0.05
N LEU A 147 12.98 0.75 -0.61
CA LEU A 147 11.76 0.16 -0.07
C LEU A 147 11.97 -0.57 1.27
N ALA A 148 13.22 -0.93 1.60
CA ALA A 148 13.54 -1.63 2.84
C ALA A 148 13.57 -0.70 4.08
N ASN A 149 13.51 0.61 3.90
CA ASN A 149 13.66 1.56 5.00
C ASN A 149 12.79 2.81 4.79
N THR A 150 12.89 3.76 5.72
CA THR A 150 12.13 5.01 5.72
C THR A 150 12.96 6.18 6.26
N TRP A 151 12.59 7.40 5.86
CA TRP A 151 13.09 8.65 6.46
C TRP A 151 12.44 9.01 7.80
N ARG A 152 11.35 8.33 8.20
CA ARG A 152 10.65 8.63 9.45
C ARG A 152 11.58 8.40 10.66
N PRO A 153 11.91 9.43 11.47
CA PRO A 153 12.99 9.33 12.47
C PRO A 153 12.82 8.23 13.53
N ASP A 154 11.57 7.93 13.94
CA ASP A 154 11.24 6.90 14.92
C ASP A 154 11.30 5.46 14.36
N TRP A 155 11.49 5.31 13.05
CA TRP A 155 11.54 4.02 12.36
C TRP A 155 12.80 3.80 11.54
N LYS A 156 13.48 4.86 11.11
CA LYS A 156 14.65 4.80 10.24
C LYS A 156 15.70 3.84 10.80
N GLY A 157 16.12 2.88 9.97
CA GLY A 157 17.14 1.90 10.33
C GLY A 157 16.62 0.70 11.13
N THR A 158 15.36 0.69 11.54
CA THR A 158 14.78 -0.35 12.41
C THR A 158 13.87 -1.29 11.64
N TYR A 159 13.83 -2.56 12.07
CA TYR A 159 12.94 -3.60 11.54
C TYR A 159 13.00 -3.78 10.01
N GLN A 160 14.17 -3.55 9.41
CA GLN A 160 14.32 -3.64 7.96
C GLN A 160 14.14 -5.10 7.48
N PRO A 161 13.41 -5.35 6.38
CA PRO A 161 13.38 -6.65 5.74
C PRO A 161 14.74 -7.01 5.15
N SER A 162 14.90 -8.29 4.83
CA SER A 162 16.01 -8.72 3.99
C SER A 162 15.82 -8.21 2.56
N LEU A 163 16.93 -7.89 1.89
CA LEU A 163 16.91 -7.24 0.59
C LEU A 163 17.83 -7.96 -0.40
N ASN A 164 17.36 -8.11 -1.63
CA ASN A 164 18.17 -8.46 -2.78
C ASN A 164 17.69 -7.66 -4.00
N ALA A 165 18.40 -6.57 -4.33
CA ALA A 165 18.01 -5.68 -5.42
C ALA A 165 19.16 -5.49 -6.42
N GLY A 166 18.85 -5.53 -7.71
CA GLY A 166 19.85 -5.34 -8.77
C GLY A 166 20.70 -6.57 -9.05
N VAL A 167 21.85 -6.34 -9.68
CA VAL A 167 22.82 -7.41 -9.99
C VAL A 167 23.40 -7.98 -8.69
N ASN A 168 23.95 -7.12 -7.84
CA ASN A 168 24.62 -7.48 -6.58
C ASN A 168 24.34 -6.50 -5.43
N GLY A 169 23.30 -5.65 -5.53
CA GLY A 169 22.96 -4.66 -4.51
C GLY A 169 22.71 -3.25 -5.07
N PRO A 170 22.50 -2.25 -4.19
CA PRO A 170 22.34 -0.84 -4.60
C PRO A 170 23.51 -0.34 -5.44
N GLY A 171 23.23 0.38 -6.53
CA GLY A 171 24.23 0.96 -7.44
C GLY A 171 24.88 -0.05 -8.39
N THR A 172 24.40 -1.28 -8.46
CA THR A 172 24.94 -2.34 -9.34
C THR A 172 24.17 -2.49 -10.65
N GLY A 173 23.17 -1.64 -10.88
CA GLY A 173 22.32 -1.68 -12.05
C GLY A 173 21.27 -2.78 -12.00
N TYR A 174 20.59 -2.98 -13.12
CA TYR A 174 19.42 -3.85 -13.18
C TYR A 174 19.78 -5.28 -13.57
N ARG A 175 19.09 -6.25 -12.95
CA ARG A 175 19.21 -7.67 -13.21
C ARG A 175 18.03 -8.17 -14.03
N MET A 176 18.29 -9.13 -14.93
CA MET A 176 17.22 -9.78 -15.70
C MET A 176 16.19 -10.47 -14.81
N ASP A 177 14.93 -10.40 -15.21
CA ASP A 177 13.80 -10.95 -14.46
C ASP A 177 13.87 -12.48 -14.28
N SER A 178 14.47 -13.20 -15.23
CA SER A 178 14.73 -14.64 -15.10
C SER A 178 15.59 -14.96 -13.89
N LEU A 179 16.65 -14.17 -13.65
CA LEU A 179 17.54 -14.35 -12.50
C LEU A 179 16.85 -13.88 -11.22
N THR A 180 16.04 -12.81 -11.29
CA THR A 180 15.23 -12.35 -10.15
C THR A 180 14.22 -13.41 -9.70
N LEU A 181 13.57 -14.12 -10.63
CA LEU A 181 12.67 -15.25 -10.30
C LEU A 181 13.45 -16.40 -9.64
N VAL A 182 14.64 -16.73 -10.13
CA VAL A 182 15.51 -17.75 -9.51
C VAL A 182 15.86 -17.36 -8.07
N VAL A 183 16.31 -16.12 -7.86
CA VAL A 183 16.60 -15.61 -6.51
C VAL A 183 15.36 -15.67 -5.63
N ALA A 184 14.20 -15.26 -6.15
CA ALA A 184 12.96 -15.25 -5.37
C ALA A 184 12.56 -16.67 -4.93
N LYS A 185 12.63 -17.66 -5.82
CA LYS A 185 12.37 -19.07 -5.50
C LYS A 185 13.37 -19.61 -4.48
N ASN A 186 14.66 -19.29 -4.62
CA ASN A 186 15.69 -19.69 -3.65
C ASN A 186 15.41 -19.10 -2.25
N VAL A 187 15.00 -17.83 -2.18
CA VAL A 187 14.59 -17.18 -0.92
C VAL A 187 13.37 -17.88 -0.32
N LEU A 188 12.35 -18.18 -1.14
CA LEU A 188 11.14 -18.88 -0.69
C LEU A 188 11.46 -20.27 -0.12
N GLN A 189 12.34 -21.03 -0.77
CA GLN A 189 12.76 -22.37 -0.32
C GLN A 189 13.64 -22.34 0.93
N THR A 190 14.48 -21.31 1.07
CA THR A 190 15.48 -21.24 2.15
C THR A 190 14.89 -20.66 3.42
N TYR A 191 14.19 -19.52 3.30
CA TYR A 191 13.78 -18.71 4.45
C TYR A 191 12.29 -18.78 4.75
N HIS A 192 11.47 -19.24 3.80
CA HIS A 192 10.01 -19.29 3.92
C HIS A 192 9.39 -17.98 4.45
N PRO A 193 9.69 -16.82 3.83
CA PRO A 193 9.28 -15.53 4.36
C PRO A 193 7.75 -15.40 4.38
N ASN A 194 7.23 -14.80 5.45
CA ASN A 194 5.80 -14.51 5.61
C ASN A 194 5.31 -13.39 4.70
N LEU A 195 6.20 -12.47 4.32
CA LEU A 195 5.88 -11.35 3.47
C LEU A 195 7.02 -11.13 2.47
N MET A 196 6.70 -11.10 1.18
CA MET A 196 7.69 -10.92 0.14
C MET A 196 7.16 -10.01 -0.96
N LEU A 197 8.00 -9.10 -1.46
CA LEU A 197 7.78 -8.40 -2.73
C LEU A 197 8.81 -8.87 -3.74
N ILE A 198 8.34 -9.10 -4.98
CA ILE A 198 9.14 -9.43 -6.16
C ILE A 198 8.84 -8.35 -7.20
N ASN A 199 9.87 -7.64 -7.66
CA ASN A 199 9.74 -6.69 -8.76
C ASN A 199 10.46 -7.21 -10.00
N PHE A 200 9.73 -7.28 -11.12
CA PHE A 200 10.27 -7.51 -12.45
C PHE A 200 10.40 -6.19 -13.21
N MET A 201 11.58 -5.92 -13.79
CA MET A 201 11.88 -4.64 -14.43
C MET A 201 11.30 -4.51 -15.83
N GLU A 202 10.99 -5.63 -16.48
CA GLU A 202 10.34 -5.65 -17.77
C GLU A 202 8.80 -5.59 -17.56
N PRO A 203 8.05 -5.08 -18.55
CA PRO A 203 8.50 -4.59 -19.85
C PRO A 203 9.03 -3.14 -19.88
N ASP A 204 8.97 -2.40 -18.76
CA ASP A 204 9.35 -0.98 -18.66
C ASP A 204 10.70 -0.64 -19.30
N GLY A 205 11.75 -1.41 -18.99
CA GLY A 205 13.10 -1.16 -19.54
C GLY A 205 13.17 -1.20 -21.07
N TYR A 206 12.40 -2.07 -21.73
CA TYR A 206 12.35 -2.11 -23.19
C TYR A 206 11.47 -1.05 -23.81
N ALA A 207 10.50 -0.53 -23.05
CA ALA A 207 9.72 0.61 -23.49
C ALA A 207 10.54 1.89 -23.55
N HIS A 208 11.30 2.20 -22.49
CA HIS A 208 12.24 3.32 -22.50
C HIS A 208 13.30 3.20 -23.61
N ALA A 209 13.65 1.96 -23.99
CA ALA A 209 14.56 1.70 -25.10
C ALA A 209 13.91 1.77 -26.51
N GLY A 210 12.62 2.10 -26.61
CA GLY A 210 11.87 2.13 -27.88
C GLY A 210 11.76 0.78 -28.58
N ASN A 211 11.96 -0.33 -27.85
CA ASN A 211 12.06 -1.66 -28.43
C ASN A 211 10.76 -2.47 -28.33
N TRP A 212 9.83 -2.17 -29.24
CA TRP A 212 8.48 -2.76 -29.22
C TRP A 212 8.45 -4.30 -29.21
N PRO A 213 9.22 -5.02 -30.05
CA PRO A 213 9.24 -6.49 -30.01
C PRO A 213 9.74 -7.07 -28.69
N TYR A 214 10.69 -6.40 -28.01
CA TYR A 214 11.16 -6.85 -26.70
C TYR A 214 10.23 -6.41 -25.56
N TYR A 215 9.53 -5.28 -25.69
CA TYR A 215 8.46 -4.87 -24.78
C TYR A 215 7.35 -5.95 -24.71
N LEU A 216 6.81 -6.38 -25.85
CA LEU A 216 5.81 -7.45 -25.89
C LEU A 216 6.36 -8.79 -25.36
N ARG A 217 7.63 -9.09 -25.62
CA ARG A 217 8.28 -10.30 -25.07
C ARG A 217 8.54 -10.22 -23.57
N GLY A 218 8.73 -9.04 -23.00
CA GLY A 218 8.79 -8.80 -21.57
C GLY A 218 7.46 -9.18 -20.91
N ILE A 219 6.36 -8.60 -21.42
CA ILE A 219 5.00 -8.92 -20.95
C ILE A 219 4.73 -10.44 -20.99
N ALA A 220 5.03 -11.08 -22.12
CA ALA A 220 4.83 -12.52 -22.28
C ALA A 220 5.77 -13.36 -21.37
N ARG A 221 6.95 -12.85 -21.00
CA ARG A 221 7.87 -13.51 -20.05
C ARG A 221 7.31 -13.44 -18.65
N ASP A 222 6.88 -12.26 -18.20
CA ASP A 222 6.38 -12.08 -16.84
C ASP A 222 5.06 -12.81 -16.61
N ASP A 223 4.21 -12.93 -17.63
CA ASP A 223 3.04 -13.83 -17.61
C ASP A 223 3.43 -15.27 -17.27
N ARG A 224 4.51 -15.79 -17.87
CA ARG A 224 5.03 -17.13 -17.58
C ARG A 224 5.65 -17.21 -16.19
N TYR A 225 6.41 -16.20 -15.77
CA TYR A 225 7.05 -16.17 -14.45
C TYR A 225 6.05 -16.13 -13.31
N VAL A 226 4.97 -15.36 -13.45
CA VAL A 226 3.87 -15.33 -12.48
C VAL A 226 3.21 -16.70 -12.38
N LYS A 227 2.98 -17.38 -13.52
CA LYS A 227 2.43 -18.75 -13.52
C LYS A 227 3.39 -19.75 -12.86
N GLU A 228 4.67 -19.70 -13.20
CA GLU A 228 5.69 -20.56 -12.62
C GLU A 228 5.80 -20.37 -11.10
N LEU A 229 5.77 -19.12 -10.63
CA LEU A 229 5.76 -18.78 -9.21
C LEU A 229 4.52 -19.32 -8.51
N TRP A 230 3.33 -19.14 -9.10
CA TRP A 230 2.09 -19.65 -8.52
C TRP A 230 2.07 -21.19 -8.44
N ASP A 231 2.57 -21.87 -9.46
CA ASP A 231 2.70 -23.33 -9.46
C ASP A 231 3.68 -23.80 -8.38
N PHE A 232 4.82 -23.13 -8.27
CA PHE A 232 5.79 -23.39 -7.20
C PHE A 232 5.13 -23.28 -5.81
N LEU A 233 4.44 -22.17 -5.52
CA LEU A 233 3.75 -21.95 -4.24
C LEU A 233 2.66 -23.00 -3.95
N ASN A 234 2.01 -23.56 -4.98
CA ASN A 234 0.99 -24.60 -4.82
C ASN A 234 1.53 -26.03 -4.80
N SER A 235 2.79 -26.23 -5.21
CA SER A 235 3.48 -27.52 -5.10
C SER A 235 4.10 -27.71 -3.72
N ASP A 236 4.50 -26.62 -3.05
CA ASP A 236 5.21 -26.67 -1.78
C ASP A 236 4.26 -26.78 -0.56
N LYS A 237 4.53 -27.74 0.34
CA LYS A 237 3.69 -28.01 1.53
C LYS A 237 3.65 -26.88 2.56
N THR A 238 4.67 -26.03 2.59
CA THR A 238 4.76 -24.86 3.45
C THR A 238 3.76 -23.80 2.98
N PHE A 239 3.71 -23.55 1.67
CA PHE A 239 2.96 -22.46 1.06
C PHE A 239 1.54 -22.85 0.61
N LYS A 240 1.33 -24.07 0.11
CA LYS A 240 0.07 -24.53 -0.47
C LYS A 240 -1.11 -24.33 0.47
N GLY A 241 -2.15 -23.64 -0.03
CA GLY A 241 -3.38 -23.35 0.72
C GLY A 241 -3.22 -22.38 1.91
N LYS A 242 -2.04 -21.76 2.07
CA LYS A 242 -1.71 -20.77 3.11
C LYS A 242 -1.12 -19.48 2.54
N THR A 243 -0.95 -19.41 1.22
CA THR A 243 -0.31 -18.27 0.56
C THR A 243 -1.32 -17.45 -0.21
N THR A 244 -1.21 -16.14 -0.07
CA THR A 244 -1.83 -15.16 -0.93
C THR A 244 -0.78 -14.62 -1.90
N LEU A 245 -1.10 -14.61 -3.18
CA LEU A 245 -0.31 -14.00 -4.24
C LEU A 245 -1.10 -12.81 -4.79
N LEU A 246 -0.51 -11.62 -4.72
CA LEU A 246 -1.01 -10.39 -5.32
C LEU A 246 -0.15 -10.06 -6.54
N ILE A 247 -0.75 -9.84 -7.70
CA ILE A 247 -0.04 -9.48 -8.93
C ILE A 247 -0.61 -8.16 -9.43
N THR A 248 0.25 -7.18 -9.65
CA THR A 248 -0.12 -5.84 -10.12
C THR A 248 1.02 -5.21 -10.93
N THR A 249 0.83 -3.97 -11.34
CA THR A 249 1.88 -3.09 -11.88
C THR A 249 1.87 -1.81 -11.05
N ASP A 250 3.01 -1.13 -10.99
CA ASP A 250 3.19 0.15 -10.31
C ASP A 250 2.68 1.33 -11.13
N HIS A 251 2.73 1.24 -12.46
CA HIS A 251 2.13 2.21 -13.37
C HIS A 251 1.85 1.59 -14.75
N GLY A 252 1.08 2.29 -15.57
CA GLY A 252 0.97 2.01 -17.00
C GLY A 252 1.93 2.88 -17.82
N ARG A 253 1.52 3.22 -19.05
CA ARG A 253 2.31 4.03 -20.01
C ARG A 253 1.40 4.93 -20.83
N HIS A 254 1.94 5.95 -21.49
CA HIS A 254 1.12 6.81 -22.33
C HIS A 254 0.35 6.02 -23.41
N LEU A 255 -0.85 6.51 -23.71
CA LEU A 255 -1.69 6.02 -24.80
C LEU A 255 -1.18 6.51 -26.16
N ASP A 256 -1.68 5.91 -27.23
CA ASP A 256 -1.36 6.35 -28.60
C ASP A 256 -1.87 7.79 -28.79
N GLY A 257 -1.03 8.65 -29.40
CA GLY A 257 -1.35 10.06 -29.61
C GLY A 257 -1.00 11.00 -28.45
N ILE A 258 -0.50 10.47 -27.33
CA ILE A 258 0.15 11.26 -26.27
C ILE A 258 1.65 11.35 -26.57
N ASP A 259 2.27 12.49 -26.26
CA ASP A 259 3.69 12.74 -26.51
C ASP A 259 4.60 11.67 -25.87
N GLY A 260 5.67 11.29 -26.57
CA GLY A 260 6.52 10.14 -26.22
C GLY A 260 5.88 8.75 -26.39
N GLY A 261 4.55 8.68 -26.49
CA GLY A 261 3.79 7.44 -26.67
C GLY A 261 4.14 6.37 -25.64
N TRP A 262 3.94 5.10 -26.00
CA TRP A 262 4.19 3.95 -25.12
C TRP A 262 5.62 3.86 -24.55
N GLN A 263 6.57 4.67 -24.99
CA GLN A 263 7.93 4.70 -24.42
C GLN A 263 7.96 5.45 -23.09
N GLU A 264 7.03 6.37 -22.87
CA GLU A 264 7.02 7.30 -21.75
C GLU A 264 5.87 7.03 -20.77
N HIS A 265 6.04 7.58 -19.56
CA HIS A 265 5.07 7.61 -18.48
C HIS A 265 5.43 8.72 -17.48
N GLY A 266 4.65 8.88 -16.41
CA GLY A 266 4.96 9.84 -15.33
C GLY A 266 4.01 11.02 -15.23
N ASP A 267 2.95 11.04 -16.05
CA ASP A 267 1.88 12.03 -16.02
C ASP A 267 0.55 11.44 -15.48
N HIS A 268 -0.51 12.25 -15.55
CA HIS A 268 -1.85 11.88 -15.10
C HIS A 268 -2.72 11.32 -16.23
N CYS A 269 -2.13 10.87 -17.34
CA CYS A 269 -2.93 10.33 -18.43
C CYS A 269 -3.54 8.97 -18.04
N ALA A 270 -4.69 8.65 -18.64
CA ALA A 270 -5.40 7.40 -18.33
C ALA A 270 -4.52 6.15 -18.56
N GLY A 271 -3.64 6.17 -19.56
CA GLY A 271 -2.73 5.06 -19.84
C GLY A 271 -1.68 4.84 -18.75
N CYS A 272 -1.19 5.90 -18.12
CA CYS A 272 -0.26 5.82 -16.99
C CYS A 272 -0.92 5.34 -15.70
N GLN A 273 -2.19 5.68 -15.50
CA GLN A 273 -2.93 5.36 -14.27
C GLN A 273 -3.63 4.00 -14.31
N GLN A 274 -4.05 3.55 -15.50
CA GLN A 274 -4.82 2.31 -15.66
C GLN A 274 -3.93 1.08 -15.49
N ILE A 275 -4.19 0.34 -14.41
CA ILE A 275 -3.46 -0.87 -14.03
C ILE A 275 -4.47 -1.97 -13.65
N PHE A 276 -4.03 -3.02 -12.97
CA PHE A 276 -4.90 -4.10 -12.51
C PHE A 276 -4.41 -4.67 -11.18
N LEU A 277 -5.28 -5.38 -10.48
CA LEU A 277 -4.86 -6.26 -9.39
C LEU A 277 -5.48 -7.65 -9.59
N MET A 278 -4.63 -8.68 -9.54
CA MET A 278 -5.06 -10.07 -9.45
C MET A 278 -4.69 -10.61 -8.07
N ALA A 279 -5.68 -11.11 -7.34
CA ALA A 279 -5.52 -11.61 -5.99
C ALA A 279 -5.88 -13.11 -5.92
N LEU A 280 -4.87 -13.96 -5.73
CA LEU A 280 -5.00 -15.41 -5.58
C LEU A 280 -4.77 -15.78 -4.12
N GLY A 281 -5.60 -16.66 -3.55
CA GLY A 281 -5.36 -17.09 -2.17
C GLY A 281 -6.52 -17.87 -1.56
N PRO A 282 -6.30 -18.48 -0.39
CA PRO A 282 -7.30 -19.33 0.26
C PRO A 282 -8.51 -18.53 0.80
N ASP A 283 -8.31 -17.24 1.08
CA ASP A 283 -9.28 -16.37 1.74
C ASP A 283 -10.10 -15.50 0.76
N PHE A 284 -9.74 -15.50 -0.53
CA PHE A 284 -10.38 -14.62 -1.51
C PHE A 284 -11.49 -15.28 -2.32
N LYS A 285 -12.58 -14.56 -2.54
CA LYS A 285 -13.64 -14.98 -3.47
C LYS A 285 -13.07 -15.06 -4.90
N ARG A 286 -13.72 -15.86 -5.75
CA ARG A 286 -13.32 -15.97 -7.17
C ARG A 286 -14.25 -15.11 -8.01
N GLY A 287 -13.71 -14.50 -9.06
CA GLY A 287 -14.47 -13.66 -9.98
C GLY A 287 -13.98 -12.21 -10.01
N GLN A 288 -14.71 -11.38 -10.74
CA GLN A 288 -14.38 -9.98 -10.90
C GLN A 288 -14.89 -9.15 -9.71
N VAL A 289 -14.10 -8.16 -9.30
CA VAL A 289 -14.46 -7.16 -8.28
C VAL A 289 -14.49 -5.81 -8.98
N GLU A 290 -15.69 -5.22 -9.05
CA GLU A 290 -15.92 -3.97 -9.78
C GLU A 290 -15.57 -2.71 -8.97
N THR A 291 -15.56 -2.81 -7.63
CA THR A 291 -15.25 -1.69 -6.75
C THR A 291 -13.86 -1.12 -7.08
N PRO A 292 -13.75 0.18 -7.39
CA PRO A 292 -12.46 0.78 -7.69
C PRO A 292 -11.53 0.79 -6.47
N HIS A 293 -10.27 0.44 -6.71
CA HIS A 293 -9.20 0.45 -5.71
C HIS A 293 -7.91 1.01 -6.30
N THR A 294 -6.95 1.32 -5.43
CA THR A 294 -5.67 1.92 -5.83
C THR A 294 -4.48 1.24 -5.15
N LEU A 295 -3.26 1.57 -5.60
CA LEU A 295 -2.02 1.00 -5.03
C LEU A 295 -1.97 1.09 -3.49
N ILE A 296 -2.47 2.18 -2.91
CA ILE A 296 -2.42 2.40 -1.46
C ILE A 296 -3.30 1.44 -0.65
N ASP A 297 -4.22 0.71 -1.29
CA ASP A 297 -5.10 -0.27 -0.64
C ASP A 297 -4.40 -1.62 -0.43
N ILE A 298 -3.26 -1.88 -1.10
CA ILE A 298 -2.53 -3.14 -0.97
C ILE A 298 -1.96 -3.30 0.44
N ALA A 299 -1.19 -2.32 0.91
CA ALA A 299 -0.54 -2.35 2.22
C ALA A 299 -1.49 -2.68 3.40
N PRO A 300 -2.60 -1.96 3.61
CA PRO A 300 -3.54 -2.28 4.69
C PRO A 300 -4.24 -3.63 4.48
N THR A 301 -4.49 -4.05 3.24
CA THR A 301 -5.04 -5.39 2.95
C THR A 301 -4.08 -6.49 3.37
N VAL A 302 -2.78 -6.33 3.09
CA VAL A 302 -1.73 -7.25 3.55
C VAL A 302 -1.60 -7.25 5.07
N ALA A 303 -1.68 -6.08 5.70
CA ALA A 303 -1.69 -5.97 7.17
C ALA A 303 -2.86 -6.75 7.79
N ALA A 304 -4.05 -6.68 7.21
CA ALA A 304 -5.21 -7.46 7.64
C ALA A 304 -5.01 -8.98 7.46
N LEU A 305 -4.47 -9.41 6.32
CA LEU A 305 -4.17 -10.82 6.03
C LEU A 305 -3.19 -11.43 7.05
N LEU A 306 -2.12 -10.69 7.36
CA LEU A 306 -1.06 -11.11 8.27
C LEU A 306 -1.28 -10.69 9.73
N ARG A 307 -2.39 -10.01 10.01
CA ARG A 307 -2.88 -9.64 11.35
C ARG A 307 -1.94 -8.74 12.15
N PHE A 308 -1.36 -7.76 11.48
CA PHE A 308 -0.64 -6.66 12.13
C PHE A 308 -1.33 -5.33 11.81
N LYS A 309 -0.98 -4.27 12.53
CA LYS A 309 -1.52 -2.93 12.34
C LYS A 309 -0.48 -2.00 11.70
N MET A 310 -0.94 -1.04 10.92
CA MET A 310 -0.14 0.09 10.47
C MET A 310 -0.56 1.34 11.23
N ASP A 311 0.31 2.34 11.29
CA ASP A 311 -0.04 3.62 11.90
C ASP A 311 -1.19 4.27 11.12
N SER A 312 -2.17 4.83 11.85
CA SER A 312 -3.27 5.57 11.25
C SER A 312 -2.88 6.99 10.82
N LEU A 313 -1.78 7.51 11.36
CA LEU A 313 -1.20 8.79 10.99
C LEU A 313 0.08 8.55 10.20
N VAL A 314 0.18 9.19 9.04
CA VAL A 314 1.28 9.03 8.09
C VAL A 314 1.80 10.38 7.64
N VAL A 315 3.08 10.42 7.28
CA VAL A 315 3.76 11.61 6.78
C VAL A 315 3.53 11.73 5.27
N VAL A 316 3.19 12.91 4.77
CA VAL A 316 3.11 13.19 3.34
C VAL A 316 3.91 14.45 3.03
N PRO A 317 4.71 14.48 1.95
CA PRO A 317 5.36 15.73 1.56
C PRO A 317 4.30 16.71 1.03
N ARG A 318 4.30 17.95 1.53
CA ARG A 318 3.49 19.05 0.99
C ARG A 318 4.39 20.15 0.45
N ILE A 319 3.95 20.78 -0.63
CA ILE A 319 4.57 22.00 -1.13
C ILE A 319 4.10 23.15 -0.24
N ASP A 320 5.03 23.74 0.50
CA ASP A 320 4.82 25.01 1.19
C ASP A 320 5.43 26.15 0.37
N THR A 321 4.73 27.27 0.32
CA THR A 321 5.12 28.45 -0.45
C THR A 321 5.63 29.51 0.51
N VAL A 322 6.95 29.60 0.65
CA VAL A 322 7.57 30.63 1.49
C VAL A 322 7.83 31.86 0.63
N LYS A 323 7.18 32.98 0.94
CA LYS A 323 7.55 34.28 0.38
C LYS A 323 8.93 34.67 0.95
N VAL A 324 9.92 34.78 0.09
CA VAL A 324 11.24 35.30 0.44
C VAL A 324 11.29 36.75 -0.02
N THR A 325 11.14 37.66 0.94
CA THR A 325 11.42 39.08 0.72
C THR A 325 12.92 39.27 0.76
N ALA A 326 13.56 39.32 -0.41
CA ALA A 326 14.94 39.77 -0.47
C ALA A 326 14.96 41.28 -0.25
N ALA A 327 15.49 41.75 0.88
CA ALA A 327 15.97 43.11 0.97
C ALA A 327 17.22 43.21 0.09
N LEU A 328 17.03 43.51 -1.19
CA LEU A 328 18.11 44.02 -2.01
C LEU A 328 18.55 45.33 -1.36
N ASP A 329 19.84 45.44 -1.02
CA ASP A 329 20.45 46.70 -0.59
C ASP A 329 20.38 47.66 -1.79
N THR A 330 19.31 48.44 -1.85
CA THR A 330 19.02 49.35 -2.96
C THR A 330 19.87 50.61 -2.79
N ALA A 331 21.15 50.49 -3.14
CA ALA A 331 21.93 51.63 -3.61
C ALA A 331 21.89 51.77 -5.15
N ALA A 332 21.20 50.88 -5.89
CA ALA A 332 21.24 50.93 -7.35
C ALA A 332 19.99 50.49 -8.15
N ILE A 333 18.91 49.94 -7.57
CA ILE A 333 17.74 49.50 -8.36
C ILE A 333 16.43 49.74 -7.58
N GLU A 334 15.57 50.64 -8.06
CA GLU A 334 14.18 50.70 -7.62
C GLU A 334 13.44 49.44 -8.09
N GLY A 335 13.22 48.49 -7.19
CA GLY A 335 12.39 47.32 -7.46
C GLY A 335 12.47 46.29 -6.33
N LYS A 336 11.42 46.18 -5.51
CA LYS A 336 11.23 45.01 -4.64
C LYS A 336 10.88 43.82 -5.53
N ALA A 337 11.83 42.92 -5.75
CA ALA A 337 11.54 41.62 -6.35
C ALA A 337 11.07 40.67 -5.24
N ASP A 338 9.76 40.51 -5.11
CA ASP A 338 9.20 39.44 -4.29
C ASP A 338 9.56 38.09 -4.94
N SER A 339 10.37 37.27 -4.26
CA SER A 339 10.70 35.93 -4.74
C SER A 339 9.89 34.88 -3.97
N ILE A 340 9.33 33.91 -4.68
CA ILE A 340 8.61 32.79 -4.07
C ILE A 340 9.55 31.59 -4.05
N ARG A 341 9.81 31.04 -2.86
CA ARG A 341 10.51 29.77 -2.71
C ARG A 341 9.51 28.67 -2.41
N LEU A 342 9.50 27.65 -3.26
CA LEU A 342 8.77 26.41 -3.00
C LEU A 342 9.66 25.50 -2.14
N VAL A 343 9.14 25.04 -1.01
CA VAL A 343 9.84 24.11 -0.10
C VAL A 343 8.93 22.92 0.14
N LEU A 344 9.44 21.71 0.00
CA LEU A 344 8.72 20.51 0.44
C LEU A 344 8.87 20.39 1.96
N VAL A 345 7.74 20.42 2.67
CA VAL A 345 7.68 20.29 4.13
C VAL A 345 6.91 18.99 4.46
N PRO A 346 7.41 18.15 5.39
CA PRO A 346 6.65 17.01 5.88
C PRO A 346 5.37 17.49 6.58
N ASP A 347 4.21 16.94 6.20
CA ASP A 347 2.95 17.10 6.92
C ASP A 347 2.43 15.74 7.37
N THR A 348 1.44 15.71 8.26
CA THR A 348 0.77 14.48 8.70
C THR A 348 -0.67 14.41 8.21
N THR A 349 -1.10 13.23 7.81
CA THR A 349 -2.49 12.96 7.42
C THR A 349 -2.92 11.57 7.89
N VAL A 350 -4.21 11.27 7.77
CA VAL A 350 -4.74 9.93 8.07
C VAL A 350 -4.40 9.00 6.90
N LEU A 351 -3.97 7.78 7.20
CA LEU A 351 -3.75 6.73 6.21
C LEU A 351 -5.03 6.54 5.39
N LYS A 352 -4.95 6.84 4.09
CA LYS A 352 -6.11 6.83 3.18
C LYS A 352 -6.41 5.45 2.63
N GLY A 353 -5.38 4.61 2.48
CA GLY A 353 -5.50 3.25 1.99
C GLY A 353 -6.42 2.41 2.89
N ARG A 354 -7.23 1.56 2.28
CA ARG A 354 -8.25 0.76 2.97
C ARG A 354 -8.05 -0.72 2.69
N VAL A 355 -8.49 -1.55 3.64
CA VAL A 355 -8.58 -2.99 3.38
C VAL A 355 -9.63 -3.21 2.30
N MET A 356 -9.26 -3.91 1.22
CA MET A 356 -10.16 -4.30 0.13
C MET A 356 -11.07 -5.45 0.60
N GLN A 357 -12.12 -5.12 1.36
CA GLN A 357 -13.02 -6.10 1.99
C GLN A 357 -13.71 -7.00 0.95
N GLU A 358 -13.91 -6.46 -0.25
CA GLU A 358 -14.53 -7.10 -1.39
C GLU A 358 -13.72 -8.31 -1.90
N LEU A 359 -12.43 -8.42 -1.58
CA LEU A 359 -11.65 -9.59 -1.98
C LEU A 359 -12.04 -10.84 -1.19
N PHE A 360 -12.52 -10.70 0.04
CA PHE A 360 -12.66 -11.80 0.99
C PHE A 360 -13.95 -12.61 0.79
N LYS A 361 -13.96 -13.88 1.24
CA LYS A 361 -15.10 -14.82 1.18
C LYS A 361 -16.07 -14.69 2.34
#